data_AF-G0R2H8-F1
#
_entry.id   AF-G0R2H8-F1
#
_cell.length_a   1.000
_cell.length_b   1.000
_cell.length_c   1.000
_cell.angle_alpha   90.00
_cell.angle_beta   90.00
_cell.angle_gamma   90.00
#
_symmetry.space_group_name_H-M   'P 1'
#
loop_
_entity.id
_entity.type
_entity.pdbx_description
1 polymer ?
#
loop_
_entity_poly.entity_id
_entity_poly.type
_entity_poly.pdbx_seq_one_letter_code
_entity_poly.pdbx_strand_id
1 'polypeptide(L)'
;MKFYQLKINKNVYGYLNIIYYFILIKKQNIKNTEIFIFNKILIYITYFYYGKFWNKKIVFFNEYVENQYNSIHEIKSITLDKEEILIGDITKNKVVIVVNLGSQNNCYQEQINKLNELKKRFANQVEILGKLEINGQYIHPLYKFLKRNSVLYNYKIMNGIKINEDFCKFLVDQQGKVYNYFPQNISFDIIQKDIQDILDKQKQT
;
A
#
# COMPACT_ATOMS: atom_id res chain seq x y z
N MET A 1 16.75 -24.99 22.38
CA MET A 1 15.79 -24.10 21.70
C MET A 1 15.14 -23.21 22.75
N LYS A 2 15.33 -21.89 22.72
CA LYS A 2 14.72 -20.98 23.71
C LYS A 2 13.39 -20.47 23.14
N PHE A 3 12.29 -20.82 23.80
CA PHE A 3 10.97 -20.30 23.46
C PHE A 3 10.76 -19.00 24.23
N TYR A 4 10.38 -17.93 23.53
CA TYR A 4 10.02 -16.66 24.14
C TYR A 4 8.51 -16.50 24.05
N GLN A 5 7.85 -16.38 25.21
CA GLN A 5 6.43 -16.11 25.32
C GLN A 5 6.25 -14.62 25.63
N LEU A 6 5.74 -13.84 24.68
CA LEU A 6 5.28 -12.48 24.96
C LEU A 6 3.90 -12.58 25.63
N LYS A 7 3.84 -12.33 26.94
CA LYS A 7 2.58 -12.12 27.66
C LYS A 7 2.08 -10.72 27.30
N ILE A 8 1.12 -10.64 26.38
CA ILE A 8 0.36 -9.42 26.14
C ILE A 8 -0.80 -9.42 27.15
N ASN A 9 -0.86 -8.38 27.99
CA ASN A 9 -1.85 -8.24 29.05
C ASN A 9 -3.23 -7.89 28.47
N LYS A 10 -4.28 -8.52 29.00
CA LYS A 10 -5.66 -8.45 28.49
C LYS A 10 -6.34 -7.11 28.80
N ASN A 11 -7.23 -6.73 27.86
CA ASN A 11 -8.52 -6.00 27.96
C ASN A 11 -8.56 -5.01 26.77
N VAL A 12 -9.51 -5.02 25.83
CA VAL A 12 -10.97 -5.22 25.89
C VAL A 12 -11.42 -5.78 24.52
N TYR A 13 -12.55 -6.51 24.51
CA TYR A 13 -13.30 -7.06 23.36
C TYR A 13 -12.85 -8.44 22.85
N GLY A 14 -13.84 -9.34 22.79
CA GLY A 14 -13.72 -10.78 22.54
C GLY A 14 -13.23 -11.16 21.14
N TYR A 15 -11.97 -10.90 20.86
CA TYR A 15 -11.24 -11.55 19.79
C TYR A 15 -10.64 -12.85 20.31
N LEU A 16 -10.77 -13.92 19.52
CA LEU A 16 -10.05 -15.18 19.73
C LEU A 16 -8.57 -14.85 19.99
N ASN A 17 -8.03 -15.29 21.13
CA ASN A 17 -6.61 -15.13 21.43
C ASN A 17 -5.81 -15.96 20.44
N ILE A 18 -5.46 -15.38 19.29
CA ILE A 18 -4.52 -16.01 18.36
C ILE A 18 -3.13 -15.80 18.95
N ILE A 19 -2.58 -16.85 19.54
CA ILE A 19 -1.20 -16.87 20.03
C ILE A 19 -0.32 -17.19 18.84
N TYR A 20 0.50 -16.22 18.42
CA TYR A 20 1.47 -16.41 17.36
C TYR A 20 2.79 -16.91 17.95
N TYR A 21 3.33 -17.98 17.37
CA TYR A 21 4.69 -18.44 17.64
C TYR A 21 5.57 -18.10 16.44
N PHE A 22 6.65 -17.35 16.68
CA PHE A 22 7.66 -17.07 15.68
C PHE A 22 8.83 -18.02 15.87
N ILE A 23 9.17 -18.79 14.82
CA ILE A 23 10.33 -19.67 14.81
C ILE A 23 11.45 -18.95 14.06
N LEU A 24 12.49 -18.55 14.79
CA LEU A 24 13.72 -18.00 14.21
C LEU A 24 14.75 -19.11 14.03
N ILE A 25 15.07 -19.42 12.77
CA ILE A 25 16.12 -20.38 12.43
C ILE A 25 17.44 -19.61 12.27
N LYS A 26 18.39 -19.84 13.18
CA LYS A 26 19.74 -19.27 13.08
C LYS A 26 20.70 -20.32 12.53
N LYS A 27 20.89 -20.34 11.21
CA LYS A 27 21.88 -21.19 10.52
C LYS A 27 22.47 -20.42 9.34
N GLN A 28 23.79 -20.44 9.18
CA GLN A 28 24.49 -19.66 8.15
C GLN A 28 24.27 -20.20 6.73
N ASN A 29 23.97 -21.50 6.57
CA ASN A 29 23.65 -22.14 5.29
C ASN A 29 22.51 -23.14 5.45
N ILE A 30 21.31 -22.76 5.05
CA ILE A 30 20.11 -23.61 5.06
C ILE A 30 19.96 -24.23 3.66
N LYS A 31 19.88 -25.56 3.57
CA LYS A 31 19.68 -26.25 2.28
C LYS A 31 18.18 -26.28 1.93
N ASN A 32 17.84 -26.21 0.64
CA ASN A 32 16.44 -26.21 0.15
C ASN A 32 15.62 -27.43 0.63
N THR A 33 16.25 -28.59 0.78
CA THR A 33 15.61 -29.81 1.31
C THR A 33 15.19 -29.64 2.77
N GLU A 34 15.97 -28.92 3.58
CA GLU A 34 15.65 -28.63 4.98
C GLU A 34 14.48 -27.65 5.09
N ILE A 35 14.42 -26.64 4.22
CA ILE A 35 13.28 -25.70 4.12
C ILE A 35 12.00 -26.45 3.73
N PHE A 36 12.09 -27.36 2.76
CA PHE A 36 10.94 -28.13 2.29
C PHE A 36 10.36 -29.05 3.38
N ILE A 37 11.22 -29.73 4.14
CA ILE A 37 10.81 -30.55 5.29
C ILE A 37 10.20 -29.67 6.37
N PHE A 38 10.81 -28.51 6.67
CA PHE A 38 10.29 -27.57 7.66
C PHE A 38 8.91 -27.03 7.29
N ASN A 39 8.69 -26.64 6.03
CA ASN A 39 7.38 -26.21 5.55
C ASN A 39 6.33 -27.31 5.65
N LYS A 40 6.66 -28.57 5.34
CA LYS A 40 5.73 -29.69 5.54
C LYS A 40 5.34 -29.88 7.00
N ILE A 41 6.29 -29.77 7.92
CA ILE A 41 6.04 -29.86 9.36
C ILE A 41 5.16 -28.70 9.84
N LEU A 42 5.45 -27.48 9.38
CA LEU A 42 4.67 -26.29 9.74
C LEU A 42 3.22 -26.40 9.27
N ILE A 43 3.00 -26.79 8.00
CA ILE A 43 1.68 -27.02 7.42
C ILE A 43 0.93 -28.10 8.21
N TYR A 44 1.59 -29.21 8.56
CA TYR A 44 0.98 -30.28 9.36
C TYR A 44 0.56 -29.80 10.75
N ILE A 45 1.43 -29.05 11.44
CA ILE A 45 1.12 -28.46 12.74
C ILE A 45 -0.04 -27.48 12.62
N THR A 46 -0.04 -26.59 11.63
CA THR A 46 -1.18 -25.71 11.34
C THR A 46 -2.46 -26.50 11.11
N TYR A 47 -2.43 -27.54 10.29
CA TYR A 47 -3.60 -28.38 10.03
C TYR A 47 -4.07 -29.11 11.30
N PHE A 48 -3.16 -29.58 12.14
CA PHE A 48 -3.49 -30.24 13.42
C PHE A 48 -4.17 -29.28 14.40
N TYR A 49 -3.63 -28.06 14.55
CA TYR A 49 -4.20 -27.05 15.47
C TYR A 49 -5.50 -26.43 14.97
N TYR A 50 -5.66 -26.26 13.65
CA TYR A 50 -6.87 -25.69 13.04
C TYR A 50 -7.83 -26.76 12.48
N GLY A 51 -7.56 -28.03 12.77
CA GLY A 51 -8.10 -29.25 12.13
C GLY A 51 -9.58 -29.56 12.28
N LYS A 52 -10.42 -28.56 12.56
CA LYS A 52 -11.89 -28.66 12.49
C LYS A 52 -12.60 -27.43 11.91
N PHE A 53 -11.87 -26.38 11.50
CA PHE A 53 -12.46 -25.13 11.02
C PHE A 53 -12.40 -24.94 9.49
N TRP A 54 -12.08 -26.00 8.74
CA TRP A 54 -11.80 -25.95 7.30
C TRP A 54 -12.95 -26.40 6.38
N ASN A 55 -14.19 -26.46 6.88
CA ASN A 55 -15.39 -26.67 6.04
C ASN A 55 -16.20 -25.40 5.77
N LYS A 56 -15.78 -24.23 6.27
CA LYS A 56 -16.22 -22.95 5.72
C LYS A 56 -15.10 -22.47 4.80
N LYS A 57 -15.42 -22.33 3.51
CA LYS A 57 -14.67 -21.49 2.57
C LYS A 57 -14.42 -20.12 3.23
N ILE A 58 -13.33 -19.98 3.97
CA ILE A 58 -12.76 -18.68 4.26
C ILE A 58 -11.89 -18.40 3.03
N VAL A 59 -12.56 -18.00 1.96
CA VAL A 59 -11.85 -17.34 0.88
C VAL A 59 -11.56 -15.95 1.40
N PHE A 60 -10.35 -15.75 1.93
CA PHE A 60 -9.83 -14.42 2.20
C PHE A 60 -9.60 -13.71 0.85
N PHE A 61 -10.67 -13.21 0.23
CA PHE A 61 -10.61 -12.24 -0.87
C PHE A 61 -10.29 -10.83 -0.33
N ASN A 62 -9.41 -10.73 0.67
CA ASN A 62 -9.09 -9.47 1.34
C ASN A 62 -7.70 -8.99 0.86
N GLU A 63 -7.60 -7.74 0.40
CA GLU A 63 -6.36 -7.08 0.01
C GLU A 63 -5.51 -6.80 1.26
N TYR A 64 -4.75 -7.78 1.74
CA TYR A 64 -3.85 -7.56 2.85
C TYR A 64 -2.81 -6.47 2.50
N VAL A 65 -2.98 -5.28 3.10
CA VAL A 65 -2.15 -4.10 2.82
C VAL A 65 -1.06 -3.99 3.89
N GLU A 66 -0.02 -4.81 3.76
CA GLU A 66 1.24 -4.58 4.46
C GLU A 66 2.03 -3.45 3.81
N ASN A 67 2.52 -2.51 4.62
CA ASN A 67 3.36 -1.41 4.18
C ASN A 67 4.57 -1.28 5.12
N GLN A 68 5.76 -1.31 4.54
CA GLN A 68 7.03 -1.18 5.26
C GLN A 68 7.60 0.25 5.22
N TYR A 69 7.02 1.12 4.40
CA TYR A 69 7.55 2.47 4.16
C TYR A 69 6.95 3.47 5.12
N ASN A 70 7.76 4.43 5.54
CA ASN A 70 7.28 5.55 6.34
C ASN A 70 6.84 6.72 5.47
N SER A 71 7.36 6.84 4.25
CA SER A 71 7.06 7.93 3.33
C SER A 71 6.97 7.40 1.90
N ILE A 72 6.18 8.06 1.05
CA ILE A 72 6.23 7.78 -0.40
C ILE A 72 7.62 8.01 -0.99
N HIS A 73 8.47 8.81 -0.32
CA HIS A 73 9.83 9.09 -0.78
C HIS A 73 10.75 7.88 -0.82
N GLU A 74 10.42 6.83 -0.06
CA GLU A 74 11.20 5.59 0.00
C GLU A 74 10.78 4.58 -1.09
N ILE A 75 9.72 4.90 -1.83
CA ILE A 75 9.07 3.98 -2.77
C ILE A 75 9.61 4.23 -4.18
N LYS A 76 10.00 3.15 -4.85
CA LYS A 76 10.36 3.18 -6.27
C LYS A 76 9.13 2.99 -7.17
N SER A 77 9.18 3.54 -8.37
CA SER A 77 8.19 3.33 -9.41
C SER A 77 8.84 3.39 -10.79
N ILE A 78 8.11 2.94 -11.80
CA ILE A 78 8.49 3.05 -13.20
C ILE A 78 7.70 4.22 -13.82
N THR A 79 8.33 5.03 -14.67
CA THR A 79 7.70 6.13 -15.43
C THR A 79 7.04 5.63 -16.72
N LEU A 80 6.32 6.48 -17.46
CA LEU A 80 5.86 6.15 -18.81
C LEU A 80 7.01 5.79 -19.76
N ASP A 81 8.16 6.42 -19.57
CA ASP A 81 9.38 6.22 -20.37
C ASP A 81 10.14 4.94 -19.96
N LYS A 82 9.55 4.14 -19.05
CA LYS A 82 10.08 2.89 -18.50
C LYS A 82 11.35 3.06 -17.66
N GLU A 83 11.58 4.25 -17.14
CA GLU A 83 12.69 4.52 -16.23
C GLU A 83 12.28 4.21 -14.79
N GLU A 84 13.15 3.52 -14.05
CA GLU A 84 12.97 3.36 -12.61
C GLU A 84 13.39 4.64 -11.90
N ILE A 85 12.48 5.18 -11.09
CA ILE A 85 12.71 6.38 -10.28
C ILE A 85 12.40 6.11 -8.81
N LEU A 86 13.06 6.83 -7.92
CA LEU A 86 12.61 6.97 -6.55
C LEU A 86 11.59 8.11 -6.52
N ILE A 87 10.39 7.87 -5.96
CA ILE A 87 9.34 8.89 -5.93
C ILE A 87 9.82 10.14 -5.17
N GLY A 88 10.67 9.97 -4.15
CA GLY A 88 11.28 11.07 -3.42
C GLY A 88 12.08 12.05 -4.29
N ASP A 89 12.70 11.58 -5.37
CA ASP A 89 13.53 12.44 -6.23
C ASP A 89 12.71 13.53 -6.92
N ILE A 90 11.41 13.27 -7.14
CA ILE A 90 10.50 14.20 -7.82
C ILE A 90 9.52 14.90 -6.87
N THR A 91 9.20 14.30 -5.71
CA THR A 91 8.17 14.81 -4.78
C THR A 91 8.70 15.48 -3.53
N LYS A 92 9.98 15.28 -3.17
CA LYS A 92 10.50 15.79 -1.89
C LYS A 92 10.31 17.31 -1.76
N ASN A 93 9.90 17.75 -0.57
CA ASN A 93 9.60 19.14 -0.25
C ASN A 93 8.41 19.75 -1.03
N LYS A 94 7.60 18.94 -1.71
CA LYS A 94 6.41 19.40 -2.44
C LYS A 94 5.14 18.79 -1.85
N VAL A 95 4.06 19.56 -1.85
CA VAL A 95 2.71 18.99 -1.68
C VAL A 95 2.36 18.27 -2.98
N VAL A 96 1.93 17.02 -2.89
CA VAL A 96 1.69 16.16 -4.05
C VAL A 96 0.28 15.63 -4.05
N ILE A 97 -0.36 15.67 -5.22
CA ILE A 97 -1.63 15.00 -5.46
C ILE A 97 -1.36 13.78 -6.33
N VAL A 98 -1.57 12.59 -5.79
CA VAL A 98 -1.52 11.33 -6.55
C VAL A 98 -2.92 11.02 -7.06
N VAL A 99 -3.08 10.92 -8.38
CA VAL A 99 -4.38 10.66 -9.03
C VAL A 99 -4.31 9.35 -9.81
N ASN A 100 -5.28 8.45 -9.63
CA ASN A 100 -5.38 7.29 -10.51
C ASN A 100 -6.09 7.66 -11.82
N LEU A 101 -5.57 7.14 -12.93
CA LEU A 101 -6.18 7.27 -14.25
C LEU A 101 -6.68 5.90 -14.70
N GLY A 102 -7.95 5.84 -15.09
CA GLY A 102 -8.52 4.65 -15.71
C GLY A 102 -7.85 4.36 -17.05
N SER A 103 -7.70 3.08 -17.38
CA SER A 103 -7.18 2.65 -18.68
C SER A 103 -8.23 1.82 -19.39
N GLN A 104 -8.64 2.25 -20.58
CA GLN A 104 -9.44 1.43 -21.48
C GLN A 104 -8.49 0.72 -22.45
N ASN A 105 -8.40 -0.61 -22.35
CA ASN A 105 -7.41 -1.42 -23.08
C ASN A 105 -7.43 -1.19 -24.60
N ASN A 106 -8.57 -0.83 -25.18
CA ASN A 106 -8.74 -0.64 -26.62
C ASN A 106 -8.08 0.64 -27.16
N CYS A 107 -7.72 1.60 -26.30
CA CYS A 107 -7.17 2.90 -26.70
C CYS A 107 -5.82 3.20 -26.03
N TYR A 108 -5.08 2.17 -25.61
CA TYR A 108 -3.84 2.34 -24.83
C TYR A 108 -2.83 3.28 -25.49
N GLN A 109 -2.58 3.15 -26.79
CA GLN A 109 -1.62 4.01 -27.49
C GLN A 109 -2.07 5.47 -27.58
N GLU A 110 -3.35 5.71 -27.89
CA GLU A 110 -3.91 7.07 -27.92
C GLU A 110 -3.88 7.72 -26.53
N GLN A 111 -4.15 6.93 -25.49
CA GLN A 111 -4.07 7.38 -24.11
C GLN A 111 -2.63 7.79 -23.74
N ILE A 112 -1.63 6.97 -24.08
CA ILE A 112 -0.22 7.29 -23.82
C ILE A 112 0.20 8.59 -24.53
N ASN A 113 -0.25 8.81 -25.77
CA ASN A 113 0.02 10.06 -26.49
C ASN A 113 -0.55 11.28 -25.78
N LYS A 114 -1.82 11.22 -25.33
CA LYS A 114 -2.45 12.30 -24.56
C LYS A 114 -1.75 12.58 -23.24
N LEU A 115 -1.28 11.53 -22.56
CA LEU A 115 -0.49 11.66 -21.33
C LEU A 115 0.86 12.35 -21.60
N ASN A 116 1.53 12.00 -22.70
CA ASN A 116 2.77 12.65 -23.10
C ASN A 116 2.56 14.13 -23.46
N GLU A 117 1.46 14.48 -24.12
CA GLU A 117 1.10 15.88 -24.37
C GLU A 117 0.85 16.66 -23.07
N LEU A 118 0.17 16.04 -22.11
CA LEU A 118 -0.05 16.61 -20.78
C LEU A 118 1.29 16.84 -20.06
N LYS A 119 2.17 15.82 -20.02
CA LYS A 119 3.53 15.95 -19.44
C LYS A 119 4.32 17.08 -20.09
N LYS A 120 4.25 17.24 -21.42
CA LYS A 120 4.90 18.35 -22.14
C LYS A 120 4.32 19.72 -21.77
N ARG A 121 3.00 19.83 -21.67
CA ARG A 121 2.31 21.09 -21.36
C ARG A 121 2.57 21.58 -19.94
N PHE A 122 2.64 20.66 -18.98
CA PHE A 122 2.81 20.96 -17.56
C PHE A 122 4.24 20.75 -17.04
N ALA A 123 5.17 20.34 -17.91
CA ALA A 123 6.60 20.20 -17.66
C ALA A 123 6.92 19.60 -16.28
N ASN A 124 7.67 20.32 -15.44
CA ASN A 124 8.12 19.88 -14.12
C ASN A 124 7.02 19.84 -13.03
N GLN A 125 5.77 20.16 -13.38
CA GLN A 125 4.64 20.17 -12.45
C GLN A 125 3.92 18.82 -12.38
N VAL A 126 4.06 17.98 -13.41
CA VAL A 126 3.39 16.68 -13.50
C VAL A 126 4.38 15.60 -13.88
N GLU A 127 4.41 14.52 -13.10
CA GLU A 127 5.07 13.28 -13.49
C GLU A 127 4.03 12.18 -13.68
N ILE A 128 4.20 11.38 -14.72
CA ILE A 128 3.27 10.29 -15.05
C ILE A 128 3.98 8.97 -14.89
N LEU A 129 3.51 8.18 -13.93
CA LEU A 129 4.01 6.84 -13.68
C LEU A 129 3.49 5.87 -14.75
N GLY A 130 4.25 4.80 -14.98
CA GLY A 130 3.84 3.66 -15.77
C GLY A 130 2.61 2.96 -15.20
N LYS A 131 2.11 1.94 -15.90
CA LYS A 131 0.93 1.20 -15.45
C LYS A 131 1.21 0.50 -14.11
N LEU A 132 0.42 0.83 -13.09
CA LEU A 132 0.50 0.23 -11.75
C LEU A 132 -0.80 -0.52 -11.43
N GLU A 133 -0.68 -1.61 -10.68
CA GLU A 133 -1.83 -2.31 -10.10
C GLU A 133 -2.21 -1.64 -8.77
N ILE A 134 -3.45 -1.12 -8.66
CA ILE A 134 -3.89 -0.32 -7.50
C ILE A 134 -4.69 -1.13 -6.48
N ASN A 135 -5.05 -2.37 -6.82
CA ASN A 135 -5.92 -3.30 -6.10
C ASN A 135 -5.39 -4.73 -6.30
N GLY A 136 -5.88 -5.71 -5.54
CA GLY A 136 -5.55 -7.12 -5.73
C GLY A 136 -4.22 -7.58 -5.14
N GLN A 137 -3.81 -8.79 -5.52
CA GLN A 137 -2.64 -9.48 -4.94
C GLN A 137 -1.31 -8.82 -5.32
N TYR A 138 -1.23 -8.20 -6.51
CA TYR A 138 -0.02 -7.57 -7.02
C TYR A 138 -0.05 -6.05 -6.90
N ILE A 139 -0.90 -5.53 -6.00
CA ILE A 139 -0.99 -4.10 -5.71
C ILE A 139 0.39 -3.49 -5.46
N HIS A 140 0.65 -2.37 -6.15
CA HIS A 140 1.92 -1.67 -6.12
C HIS A 140 2.20 -1.12 -4.71
N PRO A 141 3.47 -1.13 -4.23
CA PRO A 141 3.81 -0.64 -2.90
C PRO A 141 3.36 0.80 -2.62
N LEU A 142 3.35 1.67 -3.64
CA LEU A 142 2.78 3.02 -3.54
C LEU A 142 1.31 2.98 -3.09
N TYR A 143 0.46 2.20 -3.77
CA TYR A 143 -0.95 2.11 -3.41
C TYR A 143 -1.19 1.36 -2.10
N LYS A 144 -0.30 0.44 -1.72
CA LYS A 144 -0.32 -0.13 -0.37
C LYS A 144 -0.10 0.95 0.69
N PHE A 145 0.96 1.77 0.54
CA PHE A 145 1.25 2.88 1.44
C PHE A 145 0.07 3.87 1.50
N LEU A 146 -0.44 4.30 0.35
CA LEU A 146 -1.51 5.29 0.26
C LEU A 146 -2.80 4.81 0.94
N LYS A 147 -3.24 3.58 0.65
CA LYS A 147 -4.42 2.99 1.30
C LYS A 147 -4.24 2.84 2.80
N ARG A 148 -3.07 2.30 3.23
CA ARG A 148 -2.77 2.02 4.63
C ARG A 148 -2.85 3.28 5.52
N ASN A 149 -2.45 4.41 4.95
CA ASN A 149 -2.35 5.70 5.63
C ASN A 149 -3.53 6.64 5.31
N SER A 150 -4.67 6.11 4.87
CA SER A 150 -5.87 6.91 4.63
C SER A 150 -7.11 6.26 5.26
N VAL A 151 -8.26 6.93 5.10
CA VAL A 151 -9.58 6.41 5.49
C VAL A 151 -9.95 5.09 4.80
N LEU A 152 -9.21 4.69 3.76
CA LEU A 152 -9.42 3.43 3.06
C LEU A 152 -8.93 2.21 3.86
N TYR A 153 -8.13 2.37 4.91
CA TYR A 153 -7.68 1.23 5.70
C TYR A 153 -8.59 0.94 6.89
N ASN A 154 -9.13 -0.27 6.93
CA ASN A 154 -9.90 -0.75 8.06
C ASN A 154 -8.99 -1.52 9.03
N TYR A 155 -8.62 -0.85 10.13
CA TYR A 155 -7.77 -1.42 11.19
C TYR A 155 -8.40 -2.63 11.90
N LYS A 156 -9.73 -2.75 11.95
CA LYS A 156 -10.41 -3.86 12.64
C LYS A 156 -10.23 -5.19 11.94
N ILE A 157 -10.15 -5.17 10.60
CA ILE A 157 -9.97 -6.37 9.77
C ILE A 157 -8.62 -6.38 9.04
N MET A 158 -7.75 -5.42 9.35
CA MET A 158 -6.42 -5.25 8.76
C MET A 158 -6.42 -5.31 7.23
N ASN A 159 -7.34 -4.57 6.60
CA ASN A 159 -7.59 -4.66 5.16
C ASN A 159 -7.81 -3.27 4.55
N GLY A 160 -7.41 -3.10 3.29
CA GLY A 160 -7.70 -1.91 2.50
C GLY A 160 -9.03 -2.02 1.76
N ILE A 161 -9.78 -0.92 1.69
CA ILE A 161 -10.95 -0.79 0.82
C ILE A 161 -10.45 -0.74 -0.63
N LYS A 162 -11.07 -1.55 -1.48
CA LYS A 162 -10.80 -1.57 -2.92
C LYS A 162 -11.22 -0.25 -3.56
N ILE A 163 -10.36 0.32 -4.40
CA ILE A 163 -10.66 1.54 -5.17
C ILE A 163 -11.35 1.10 -6.46
N ASN A 164 -12.64 1.41 -6.61
CA ASN A 164 -13.43 1.01 -7.79
C ASN A 164 -13.64 2.14 -8.80
N GLU A 165 -13.16 3.34 -8.50
CA GLU A 165 -13.41 4.56 -9.26
C GLU A 165 -12.10 5.13 -9.81
N ASP A 166 -12.20 5.78 -10.98
CA ASP A 166 -11.10 6.54 -11.55
C ASP A 166 -11.07 7.97 -11.01
N PHE A 167 -9.91 8.63 -11.12
CA PHE A 167 -9.72 10.02 -10.67
C PHE A 167 -9.92 10.27 -9.17
N CYS A 168 -9.79 9.24 -8.33
CA CYS A 168 -9.59 9.43 -6.90
C CYS A 168 -8.20 10.02 -6.64
N LYS A 169 -8.06 10.73 -5.53
CA LYS A 169 -6.89 11.59 -5.27
C LYS A 169 -6.38 11.32 -3.87
N PHE A 170 -5.07 11.20 -3.73
CA PHE A 170 -4.40 11.22 -2.43
C PHE A 170 -3.60 12.49 -2.34
N LEU A 171 -3.86 13.30 -1.32
CA LEU A 171 -3.05 14.46 -0.99
C LEU A 171 -1.95 14.02 -0.03
N VAL A 172 -0.72 14.32 -0.41
CA VAL A 172 0.50 13.94 0.30
C VAL A 172 1.29 15.21 0.62
N ASP A 173 1.75 15.30 1.85
CA ASP A 173 2.56 16.43 2.31
C ASP A 173 4.01 16.36 1.79
N GLN A 174 4.76 17.41 2.09
CA GLN A 174 6.16 17.59 1.70
C GLN A 174 7.11 16.57 2.31
N GLN A 175 6.70 15.87 3.37
CA GLN A 175 7.44 14.80 4.03
C GLN A 175 7.09 13.43 3.43
N GLY A 176 6.14 13.39 2.49
CA GLY A 176 5.68 12.20 1.80
C GLY A 176 4.69 11.37 2.63
N LYS A 177 4.00 11.99 3.59
CA LYS A 177 2.92 11.39 4.37
C LYS A 177 1.57 11.70 3.76
N VAL A 178 0.65 10.74 3.84
CA VAL A 178 -0.72 10.96 3.37
C VAL A 178 -1.43 11.94 4.30
N TYR A 179 -1.89 13.05 3.74
CA TYR A 179 -2.72 14.04 4.43
C TYR A 179 -4.20 13.68 4.31
N ASN A 180 -4.68 13.38 3.11
CA ASN A 180 -6.09 13.08 2.87
C ASN A 180 -6.32 12.20 1.62
N TYR A 181 -7.50 11.59 1.55
CA TYR A 181 -8.02 10.87 0.38
C TYR A 181 -9.34 11.49 -0.08
N PHE A 182 -9.47 11.69 -1.39
CA PHE A 182 -10.63 12.27 -2.03
C PHE A 182 -11.21 11.32 -3.10
N PRO A 183 -12.51 11.00 -3.06
CA PRO A 183 -13.18 10.31 -4.17
C PRO A 183 -13.25 11.19 -5.43
N GLN A 184 -13.76 10.64 -6.53
CA GLN A 184 -13.78 11.30 -7.83
C GLN A 184 -14.44 12.70 -7.80
N ASN A 185 -15.61 12.81 -7.16
CA ASN A 185 -16.51 13.97 -7.22
C ASN A 185 -16.31 14.97 -6.06
N ILE A 186 -15.07 15.35 -5.78
CA ILE A 186 -14.75 16.36 -4.76
C ILE A 186 -14.49 17.72 -5.43
N SER A 187 -15.07 18.78 -4.86
CA SER A 187 -14.83 20.16 -5.29
C SER A 187 -13.36 20.56 -5.10
N PHE A 188 -12.82 21.29 -6.08
CA PHE A 188 -11.45 21.78 -6.03
C PHE A 188 -11.18 22.69 -4.82
N ASP A 189 -12.17 23.49 -4.40
CA ASP A 189 -12.03 24.40 -3.25
C ASP A 189 -11.69 23.67 -1.95
N ILE A 190 -12.23 22.46 -1.78
CA ILE A 190 -11.96 21.61 -0.61
C ILE A 190 -10.49 21.18 -0.62
N ILE A 191 -9.99 20.73 -1.77
CA ILE A 191 -8.61 20.30 -1.93
C ILE A 191 -7.65 21.49 -1.77
N GLN A 192 -7.99 22.65 -2.33
CA GLN A 192 -7.20 23.88 -2.22
C GLN A 192 -7.08 24.34 -0.76
N LYS A 193 -8.16 24.24 0.02
CA LYS A 193 -8.12 24.53 1.45
C LYS A 193 -7.16 23.60 2.19
N ASP A 194 -7.25 22.29 1.95
CA ASP A 194 -6.35 21.31 2.58
C ASP A 194 -4.87 21.55 2.20
N ILE A 195 -4.59 21.96 0.96
CA ILE A 195 -3.23 22.36 0.54
C ILE A 195 -2.74 23.57 1.34
N GLN A 196 -3.59 24.60 1.48
CA GLN A 196 -3.25 25.79 2.24
C GLN A 196 -2.95 25.44 3.71
N ASP A 197 -3.76 24.58 4.31
CA ASP A 197 -3.57 24.10 5.68
C ASP A 197 -2.23 23.37 5.86
N ILE A 198 -1.80 22.56 4.89
CA ILE A 198 -0.48 21.92 4.88
C ILE A 198 0.63 22.98 4.83
N LEU A 199 0.53 23.93 3.90
CA LEU A 199 1.55 24.96 3.70
C LEU A 199 1.70 25.89 4.92
N ASP A 200 0.62 26.21 5.61
CA ASP A 200 0.66 27.10 6.77
C ASP A 200 1.20 26.40 8.03
N LYS A 201 0.92 25.11 8.22
CA LYS A 201 1.55 24.31 9.29
C LYS A 201 3.07 24.30 9.21
N GLN A 202 3.64 24.34 8.00
CA GLN A 202 5.09 24.37 7.82
C GLN A 202 5.74 25.69 8.24
N LYS A 203 5.06 26.83 8.05
CA LYS A 203 5.62 28.14 8.43
C LYS A 203 5.75 28.29 9.95
N GLN A 204 5.11 27.41 10.73
CA GLN A 204 5.08 27.44 12.19
C GLN A 204 6.12 26.50 12.84
N THR A 205 6.78 25.65 12.05
CA THR A 205 7.84 24.70 12.47
C THR A 205 9.21 25.16 12.02
#